data_AF-A0A945LHT8-F1
#
_entry.id   AF-A0A945LHT8-F1
#
_cell.length_a   1.000
_cell.length_b   1.000
_cell.length_c   1.000
_cell.angle_alpha   90.00
_cell.angle_beta   90.00
_cell.angle_gamma   90.00
#
_symmetry.space_group_name_H-M   'P 1'
#
loop_
_entity.id
_entity.type
_entity.pdbx_description
1 polymer ?
#
loop_
_entity_poly.entity_id
_entity_poly.type
_entity_poly.pdbx_seq_one_letter_code
_entity_poly.pdbx_strand_id
1 'polypeptide(L)'
;MTTDNGLFSDPELLGGIDFEQNKIYVNASVHDHDGRYSFTVAHEIGHHVLHKGVYLDNKSSNGEILCRDTREKPHIETEADRFAAALLMPNEVVRSAIVPIGPKTQVFTIGQARGLASRMVKEFGFDNVSNTAMINRFEIQYWRIIKPGCMVSPPPGCQ
;
A
#
# COMPACT_ATOMS: atom_id res chain seq x y z
N MET A 1 -4.09 10.98 -15.00
CA MET A 1 -4.02 12.39 -15.47
C MET A 1 -3.69 13.24 -14.26
N THR A 2 -2.67 14.10 -14.34
CA THR A 2 -2.37 15.06 -13.25
C THR A 2 -3.36 16.21 -13.31
N THR A 3 -3.93 16.63 -12.17
CA THR A 3 -4.90 17.73 -12.12
C THR A 3 -4.69 18.59 -10.87
N ASP A 4 -4.81 19.90 -11.05
CA ASP A 4 -4.80 20.96 -10.03
C ASP A 4 -6.22 21.53 -9.78
N ASN A 5 -7.19 21.12 -10.59
CA ASN A 5 -8.58 21.60 -10.54
C ASN A 5 -9.35 21.09 -9.31
N GLY A 6 -9.18 21.70 -8.13
CA GLY A 6 -10.12 21.68 -6.97
C GLY A 6 -10.49 20.32 -6.33
N LEU A 7 -10.25 19.20 -7.00
CA LEU A 7 -10.51 17.82 -6.58
C LEU A 7 -9.60 17.42 -5.42
N PHE A 8 -8.43 18.07 -5.35
CA PHE A 8 -7.42 17.92 -4.29
C PHE A 8 -7.28 19.22 -3.48
N SER A 9 -8.42 19.82 -3.10
CA SER A 9 -8.42 20.97 -2.17
C SER A 9 -7.80 20.61 -0.82
N ASP A 10 -7.84 19.32 -0.47
CA ASP A 10 -7.10 18.74 0.64
C ASP A 10 -5.68 18.34 0.17
N PRO A 11 -4.61 18.96 0.70
CA PRO A 11 -3.23 18.60 0.40
C PRO A 11 -2.87 17.15 0.78
N GLU A 12 -3.62 16.51 1.68
CA GLU A 12 -3.39 15.13 2.10
C GLU A 12 -3.94 14.11 1.10
N LEU A 13 -4.82 14.54 0.18
CA LEU A 13 -5.34 13.69 -0.89
C LEU A 13 -4.36 13.69 -2.07
N LEU A 14 -3.52 12.66 -2.16
CA LEU A 14 -2.48 12.54 -3.18
C LEU A 14 -2.97 11.88 -4.48
N GLY A 15 -4.07 11.13 -4.41
CA GLY A 15 -4.65 10.39 -5.53
C GLY A 15 -6.14 10.14 -5.32
N GLY A 16 -6.80 9.70 -6.38
CA GLY A 16 -8.18 9.25 -6.31
C GLY A 16 -8.62 8.56 -7.59
N ILE A 17 -9.62 7.69 -7.47
CA ILE A 17 -10.17 6.94 -8.60
C ILE A 17 -11.65 7.26 -8.85
N ASP A 18 -11.96 7.52 -10.11
CA ASP A 18 -13.31 7.53 -10.63
C ASP A 18 -13.60 6.18 -11.29
N PHE A 19 -14.38 5.36 -10.58
CA PHE A 19 -14.74 4.01 -11.02
C PHE A 19 -15.68 3.97 -12.23
N GLU A 20 -16.45 5.02 -12.48
CA GLU A 20 -17.40 5.07 -13.60
C GLU A 20 -16.67 5.40 -14.89
N GLN A 21 -15.76 6.37 -14.84
CA GLN A 21 -14.96 6.78 -15.99
C GLN A 21 -13.70 5.92 -16.18
N ASN A 22 -13.41 5.02 -15.24
CA ASN A 22 -12.15 4.26 -15.16
C ASN A 22 -10.92 5.20 -15.24
N LYS A 23 -10.95 6.29 -14.47
CA LYS A 23 -9.89 7.31 -14.46
C LYS A 23 -9.23 7.40 -13.11
N ILE A 24 -7.90 7.39 -13.12
CA ILE A 24 -7.07 7.68 -11.94
C ILE A 24 -6.56 9.12 -12.05
N TYR A 25 -6.81 9.86 -10.98
CA TYR A 25 -6.31 11.21 -10.75
C TYR A 25 -5.14 11.13 -9.77
N VAL A 26 -4.08 11.87 -10.06
CA VAL A 26 -2.91 11.97 -9.19
C VAL A 26 -2.63 13.44 -9.00
N ASN A 27 -2.39 13.84 -7.75
CA ASN A 27 -2.02 15.21 -7.43
C ASN A 27 -0.69 15.55 -8.10
N ALA A 28 -0.60 16.71 -8.74
CA ALA A 28 0.62 17.14 -9.41
C ALA A 28 1.81 17.28 -8.42
N SER A 29 1.54 17.49 -7.13
CA SER A 29 2.58 17.63 -6.09
C SER A 29 3.44 16.38 -5.89
N VAL A 30 2.97 15.19 -6.27
CA VAL A 30 3.76 13.95 -6.18
C VAL A 30 4.52 13.62 -7.45
N HIS A 31 4.32 14.39 -8.53
CA HIS A 31 4.91 14.13 -9.84
C HIS A 31 6.46 14.14 -9.80
N ASP A 32 7.06 15.04 -9.02
CA ASP A 32 8.53 15.16 -8.94
C ASP A 32 9.18 14.10 -8.05
N HIS A 33 8.39 13.18 -7.49
CA HIS A 33 8.85 12.08 -6.65
C HIS A 33 8.38 10.76 -7.27
N ASP A 34 9.15 10.22 -8.22
CA ASP A 34 8.82 9.00 -9.00
C ASP A 34 8.25 7.86 -8.16
N GLY A 35 8.82 7.63 -6.97
CA GLY A 35 8.34 6.58 -6.07
C GLY A 35 7.03 6.89 -5.34
N ARG A 36 6.73 8.16 -5.06
CA ARG A 36 5.43 8.57 -4.52
C ARG A 36 4.37 8.49 -5.61
N TYR A 37 4.67 9.02 -6.79
CA TYR A 37 3.78 8.95 -7.94
C TYR A 37 3.41 7.48 -8.27
N SER A 38 4.42 6.62 -8.41
CA SER A 38 4.20 5.20 -8.74
C SER A 38 3.38 4.49 -7.67
N PHE A 39 3.64 4.78 -6.39
CA PHE A 39 2.89 4.19 -5.28
C PHE A 39 1.44 4.67 -5.26
N THR A 40 1.18 5.96 -5.46
CA THR A 40 -0.18 6.50 -5.54
C THR A 40 -0.93 5.86 -6.70
N VAL A 41 -0.36 5.80 -7.90
CA VAL A 41 -1.01 5.14 -9.05
C VAL A 41 -1.30 3.67 -8.75
N ALA A 42 -0.33 2.93 -8.22
CA ALA A 42 -0.50 1.52 -7.88
C ALA A 42 -1.55 1.29 -6.78
N HIS A 43 -1.66 2.21 -5.82
CA HIS A 43 -2.66 2.20 -4.76
C HIS A 43 -4.08 2.39 -5.33
N GLU A 44 -4.28 3.38 -6.21
CA GLU A 44 -5.57 3.59 -6.89
C GLU A 44 -5.95 2.41 -7.80
N ILE A 45 -4.98 1.76 -8.44
CA ILE A 45 -5.21 0.51 -9.17
C ILE A 45 -5.66 -0.60 -8.19
N GLY A 46 -5.07 -0.66 -6.99
CA GLY A 46 -5.49 -1.57 -5.93
C GLY A 46 -6.96 -1.38 -5.56
N HIS A 47 -7.40 -0.14 -5.38
CA HIS A 47 -8.83 0.17 -5.20
C HIS A 47 -9.68 -0.29 -6.36
N HIS A 48 -9.23 -0.08 -7.60
CA HIS A 48 -9.93 -0.57 -8.79
C HIS A 48 -10.12 -2.09 -8.79
N VAL A 49 -9.04 -2.82 -8.57
CA VAL A 49 -9.01 -4.28 -8.72
C VAL A 49 -9.73 -4.97 -7.57
N LEU A 50 -9.53 -4.50 -6.34
CA LEU A 50 -10.02 -5.18 -5.14
C LEU A 50 -11.39 -4.66 -4.67
N HIS A 51 -11.68 -3.37 -4.87
CA HIS A 51 -12.76 -2.69 -4.15
C HIS A 51 -13.85 -2.08 -5.05
N LYS A 52 -13.72 -2.15 -6.38
CA LYS A 52 -14.72 -1.61 -7.32
C LYS A 52 -16.12 -2.16 -7.09
N GLY A 53 -16.26 -3.47 -6.83
CA GLY A 53 -17.56 -4.10 -6.56
C GLY A 53 -18.23 -3.51 -5.32
N VAL A 54 -17.47 -3.42 -4.21
CA VAL A 54 -17.93 -2.82 -2.95
C VAL A 54 -18.37 -1.37 -3.14
N TYR A 55 -17.65 -0.60 -3.97
CA TYR A 55 -18.03 0.77 -4.28
C TYR A 55 -19.35 0.86 -5.04
N LEU A 56 -19.55 0.02 -6.07
CA LEU A 56 -20.78 0.00 -6.89
C LEU A 56 -22.00 -0.44 -6.08
N ASP A 57 -21.83 -1.41 -5.17
CA ASP A 57 -22.89 -1.90 -4.30
C ASP A 57 -23.33 -0.82 -3.30
N ASN A 58 -22.37 -0.12 -2.67
CA ASN A 58 -22.67 0.96 -1.71
C ASN A 58 -23.26 2.21 -2.37
N LYS A 59 -22.90 2.49 -3.64
CA LYS A 59 -23.50 3.59 -4.41
C LYS A 59 -25.00 3.39 -4.63
N SER A 60 -25.45 2.14 -4.73
CA SER A 60 -26.86 1.78 -4.90
C SER A 60 -27.66 1.91 -3.60
N SER A 61 -26.99 1.97 -2.44
CA SER A 61 -27.57 2.08 -1.11
C SER A 61 -27.19 3.41 -0.44
N ASN A 62 -27.65 4.55 -0.98
CA ASN A 62 -27.65 5.88 -0.35
C ASN A 62 -26.46 6.23 0.60
N GLY A 63 -25.23 6.05 0.12
CA GLY A 63 -24.17 7.02 0.37
C GLY A 63 -23.44 7.02 1.73
N GLU A 64 -23.33 5.89 2.43
CA GLU A 64 -22.20 5.74 3.38
C GLU A 64 -21.00 5.18 2.61
N ILE A 65 -20.27 6.07 1.92
CA ILE A 65 -18.89 5.77 1.51
C ILE A 65 -18.16 5.43 2.81
N LEU A 66 -17.61 4.21 2.86
CA LEU A 66 -16.92 3.57 3.99
C LEU A 66 -15.90 4.48 4.71
N CYS A 67 -16.41 5.39 5.53
CA CYS A 67 -15.69 6.14 6.55
C CYS A 67 -16.53 6.05 7.82
N ARG A 68 -16.64 4.84 8.37
CA ARG A 68 -17.02 4.71 9.77
C ARG A 68 -15.79 5.07 10.61
N ASP A 69 -15.87 6.25 11.21
CA ASP A 69 -15.08 6.74 12.32
C ASP A 69 -14.30 5.64 13.04
N THR A 70 -13.06 5.44 12.64
CA THR A 70 -12.09 4.72 13.43
C THR A 70 -10.80 5.50 13.36
N ARG A 71 -10.14 5.70 14.50
CA ARG A 71 -8.81 6.32 14.61
C ARG A 71 -7.71 5.49 13.90
N GLU A 72 -8.10 4.46 13.16
CA GLU A 72 -7.27 3.45 12.52
C GLU A 72 -7.53 3.46 11.01
N LYS A 73 -6.49 3.18 10.23
CA LYS A 73 -6.57 3.14 8.77
C LYS A 73 -7.59 2.06 8.34
N PRO A 74 -8.60 2.38 7.50
CA PRO A 74 -9.57 1.40 7.04
C PRO A 74 -8.92 0.18 6.39
N HIS A 75 -9.57 -0.99 6.49
CA HIS A 75 -9.03 -2.24 5.94
C HIS A 75 -8.79 -2.14 4.42
N ILE A 76 -9.74 -1.53 3.71
CA ILE A 76 -9.69 -1.26 2.27
C ILE A 76 -8.42 -0.47 1.88
N GLU A 77 -8.08 0.55 2.66
CA GLU A 77 -6.87 1.35 2.44
C GLU A 77 -5.59 0.55 2.71
N THR A 78 -5.63 -0.37 3.68
CA THR A 78 -4.51 -1.28 3.98
C THR A 78 -4.34 -2.33 2.88
N GLU A 79 -5.43 -2.83 2.32
CA GLU A 79 -5.41 -3.77 1.19
C GLU A 79 -4.87 -3.11 -0.08
N ALA A 80 -5.27 -1.87 -0.37
CA ALA A 80 -4.75 -1.09 -1.48
C ALA A 80 -3.24 -0.79 -1.33
N ASP A 81 -2.79 -0.41 -0.13
CA ASP A 81 -1.35 -0.27 0.18
C ASP A 81 -0.55 -1.54 -0.07
N ARG A 82 -1.10 -2.69 0.35
CA ARG A 82 -0.46 -4.00 0.16
C ARG A 82 -0.42 -4.38 -1.32
N PHE A 83 -1.50 -4.12 -2.05
CA PHE A 83 -1.53 -4.30 -3.49
C PHE A 83 -0.45 -3.47 -4.18
N ALA A 84 -0.36 -2.17 -3.86
CA ALA A 84 0.63 -1.27 -4.42
C ALA A 84 2.07 -1.74 -4.15
N ALA A 85 2.35 -2.11 -2.89
CA ALA A 85 3.65 -2.64 -2.51
C ALA A 85 3.98 -3.95 -3.25
N ALA A 86 3.01 -4.85 -3.43
CA ALA A 86 3.23 -6.10 -4.15
C ALA A 86 3.46 -5.90 -5.66
N LEU A 87 2.77 -4.93 -6.25
CA LEU A 87 2.90 -4.58 -7.66
C LEU A 87 4.26 -3.93 -7.95
N LEU A 88 4.70 -2.98 -7.10
CA LEU A 88 5.94 -2.24 -7.30
C LEU A 88 7.20 -3.00 -6.88
N MET A 89 7.09 -3.95 -5.95
CA MET A 89 8.22 -4.72 -5.45
C MET A 89 7.96 -6.23 -5.59
N PRO A 90 8.13 -6.83 -6.77
CA PRO A 90 7.84 -8.25 -7.02
C PRO A 90 8.56 -9.20 -6.04
N ASN A 91 7.93 -10.35 -5.74
CA ASN A 91 8.35 -11.22 -4.65
C ASN A 91 9.78 -11.74 -4.84
N GLU A 92 10.05 -12.30 -6.02
CA GLU A 92 11.36 -12.88 -6.35
C GLU A 92 12.49 -11.86 -6.24
N VAL A 93 12.22 -10.59 -6.59
CA VAL A 93 13.21 -9.51 -6.51
C VAL A 93 13.51 -9.17 -5.05
N VAL A 94 12.48 -8.97 -4.23
CA VAL A 94 12.62 -8.66 -2.79
C VAL A 94 13.30 -9.81 -2.04
N ARG A 95 12.90 -11.04 -2.33
CA ARG A 95 13.48 -12.24 -1.70
C ARG A 95 14.95 -12.40 -2.04
N SER A 96 15.32 -12.22 -3.32
CA SER A 96 16.71 -12.31 -3.75
C SER A 96 17.59 -11.24 -3.11
N ALA A 97 17.04 -10.05 -2.85
CA ALA A 97 17.72 -8.97 -2.15
C ALA A 97 17.87 -9.22 -0.63
N ILE A 98 16.91 -9.90 0.01
CA ILE A 98 16.98 -10.21 1.45
C ILE A 98 17.93 -11.37 1.77
N VAL A 99 18.06 -12.36 0.89
CA VAL A 99 18.89 -13.55 1.12
C VAL A 99 20.34 -13.21 1.52
N PRO A 100 21.06 -12.30 0.82
CA PRO A 100 22.42 -11.88 1.19
C PRO A 100 22.52 -11.17 2.55
N ILE A 101 21.44 -10.58 3.05
CA ILE A 101 21.41 -9.85 4.35
C ILE A 101 21.48 -10.83 5.54
N GLY A 102 21.12 -12.10 5.31
CA GLY A 102 21.35 -13.23 6.22
C GLY A 102 20.16 -13.58 7.14
N PRO A 103 20.20 -14.77 7.79
CA PRO A 103 19.09 -15.32 8.58
C PRO A 103 18.78 -14.57 9.89
N LYS A 104 19.60 -13.58 10.27
CA LYS A 104 19.39 -12.71 11.46
C LYS A 104 18.43 -11.56 11.21
N THR A 105 17.79 -11.50 10.03
CA THR A 105 16.85 -10.44 9.66
C THR A 105 15.49 -10.66 10.33
N GLN A 106 15.50 -10.87 11.65
CA GLN A 106 14.29 -10.86 12.45
C GLN A 106 13.98 -9.40 12.79
N VAL A 107 12.97 -8.87 12.12
CA VAL A 107 12.44 -7.53 12.34
C VAL A 107 11.37 -7.64 13.42
N PHE A 108 11.69 -7.18 14.63
CA PHE A 108 10.77 -7.22 15.78
C PHE A 108 10.16 -5.85 16.11
N THR A 109 10.72 -4.79 15.55
CA THR A 109 10.33 -3.41 15.82
C THR A 109 10.21 -2.63 14.53
N ILE A 110 9.39 -1.57 14.55
CA ILE A 110 9.26 -0.63 13.43
C ILE A 110 10.61 0.04 13.10
N GLY A 111 11.46 0.30 14.12
CA GLY A 111 12.80 0.83 13.92
C GLY A 111 13.70 -0.11 13.11
N GLN A 112 13.67 -1.42 13.41
CA GLN A 112 14.38 -2.43 12.64
C GLN A 112 13.82 -2.56 11.22
N ALA A 113 12.49 -2.46 11.05
CA ALA A 113 11.85 -2.50 9.74
C ALA A 113 12.32 -1.32 8.87
N ARG A 114 12.38 -0.11 9.43
CA ARG A 114 12.89 1.09 8.77
C ARG A 114 14.37 0.97 8.42
N GLY A 115 15.17 0.41 9.32
CA GLY A 115 16.60 0.14 9.07
C GLY A 115 16.81 -0.82 7.90
N LEU A 116 16.06 -1.92 7.88
CA LEU A 116 16.09 -2.88 6.78
C LEU A 116 15.60 -2.26 5.47
N ALA A 117 14.49 -1.50 5.51
CA ALA A 117 13.96 -0.81 4.33
C ALA A 117 14.99 0.15 3.73
N SER A 118 15.65 0.95 4.59
CA SER A 118 16.68 1.90 4.15
C SER A 118 17.87 1.19 3.50
N ARG A 119 18.26 0.03 4.03
CA ARG A 119 19.31 -0.80 3.42
C ARG A 119 18.86 -1.39 2.09
N MET A 120 17.63 -1.89 2.00
CA MET A 120 17.08 -2.44 0.76
C MET A 120 17.05 -1.40 -0.35
N VAL A 121 16.54 -0.20 -0.06
CA VAL A 121 16.54 0.94 -0.99
C VAL A 121 17.94 1.29 -1.46
N LYS A 122 18.91 1.35 -0.55
CA LYS A 122 20.30 1.78 -0.86
C LYS A 122 21.16 0.71 -1.54
N GLU A 123 21.09 -0.53 -1.07
CA GLU A 123 22.00 -1.62 -1.45
C GLU A 123 21.47 -2.46 -2.62
N PHE A 124 20.15 -2.46 -2.86
CA PHE A 124 19.51 -3.38 -3.81
C PHE A 124 18.66 -2.69 -4.89
N GLY A 125 18.77 -1.37 -5.05
CA GLY A 125 18.18 -0.65 -6.19
C GLY A 125 16.66 -0.49 -6.13
N PHE A 126 16.11 -0.33 -4.92
CA PHE A 126 14.70 0.04 -4.70
C PHE A 126 14.55 1.55 -4.51
N ASP A 127 15.29 2.35 -5.29
CA ASP A 127 15.32 3.82 -5.21
C ASP A 127 14.00 4.50 -5.62
N ASN A 128 13.19 3.79 -6.40
CA ASN A 128 11.86 4.21 -6.83
C ASN A 128 10.73 3.89 -5.83
N VAL A 129 11.03 3.53 -4.58
CA VAL A 129 10.01 3.32 -3.54
C VAL A 129 10.42 3.95 -2.21
N SER A 130 9.44 4.41 -1.43
CA SER A 130 9.70 4.94 -0.09
C SER A 130 9.99 3.84 0.92
N ASN A 131 10.63 4.20 2.05
CA ASN A 131 10.79 3.28 3.17
C ASN A 131 9.44 2.74 3.68
N THR A 132 8.38 3.56 3.67
CA THR A 132 7.04 3.13 4.07
C THR A 132 6.48 2.09 3.10
N ALA A 133 6.63 2.30 1.79
CA ALA A 133 6.23 1.32 0.78
C ALA A 133 6.95 -0.01 1.00
N MET A 134 8.27 0.02 1.20
CA MET A 134 9.08 -1.17 1.49
C MET A 134 8.65 -1.88 2.79
N ILE A 135 8.25 -1.14 3.83
CA ILE A 135 7.69 -1.73 5.06
C ILE A 135 6.35 -2.42 4.78
N ASN A 136 5.44 -1.79 4.03
CA ASN A 136 4.20 -2.42 3.60
C ASN A 136 4.48 -3.73 2.84
N ARG A 137 5.56 -3.78 2.04
CA ARG A 137 6.00 -4.99 1.37
C ARG A 137 6.45 -6.07 2.35
N PHE A 138 7.19 -5.70 3.39
CA PHE A 138 7.59 -6.66 4.42
C PHE A 138 6.40 -7.21 5.19
N GLU A 139 5.38 -6.41 5.46
CA GLU A 139 4.16 -6.91 6.12
C GLU A 139 3.49 -8.03 5.33
N ILE A 140 3.49 -7.97 3.99
CA ILE A 140 2.89 -9.01 3.14
C ILE A 140 3.64 -10.35 3.24
N GLN A 141 4.97 -10.31 3.32
CA GLN A 141 5.81 -11.52 3.21
C GLN A 141 6.33 -12.02 4.56
N TYR A 142 6.45 -11.14 5.56
CA TYR A 142 7.17 -11.36 6.79
C TYR A 142 6.34 -11.05 8.05
N TRP A 143 5.01 -10.92 7.95
CA TRP A 143 4.11 -10.78 9.11
C TRP A 143 4.36 -11.82 10.22
N ARG A 144 4.91 -12.99 9.87
CA ARG A 144 5.34 -14.04 10.83
C ARG A 144 6.53 -13.64 11.72
N ILE A 145 7.18 -12.50 11.47
CA ILE A 145 8.41 -12.08 12.14
C ILE A 145 8.15 -10.93 13.14
N ILE A 146 7.08 -10.13 12.96
CA ILE A 146 6.86 -8.89 13.73
C ILE A 146 6.05 -9.11 15.03
N LYS A 147 5.24 -10.18 15.15
CA LYS A 147 4.58 -10.55 16.43
C LYS A 147 4.46 -12.06 16.62
N PRO A 148 5.21 -12.70 17.54
CA PRO A 148 5.00 -14.11 17.88
C PRO A 148 3.76 -14.34 18.78
N GLY A 149 2.65 -13.61 18.58
CA GLY A 149 1.51 -13.65 19.51
C GLY A 149 0.16 -13.08 19.04
N CYS A 150 0.06 -12.45 17.87
CA CYS A 150 -1.25 -12.10 17.29
C CYS A 150 -1.54 -13.06 16.13
N MET A 151 -2.19 -14.19 16.43
CA MET A 151 -2.91 -14.95 15.42
C MET A 151 -4.02 -14.04 14.90
N VAL A 152 -3.90 -13.53 13.68
CA VAL A 152 -5.11 -13.26 12.89
C VAL A 152 -5.70 -14.64 12.65
N SER A 153 -6.83 -14.89 13.29
CA SER A 153 -7.66 -16.06 13.03
C SER A 153 -7.84 -16.20 11.51
N PRO A 154 -7.77 -17.41 10.94
CA PRO A 154 -8.17 -17.59 9.56
C PRO A 154 -9.62 -17.08 9.38
N PRO A 155 -9.97 -16.54 8.20
CA PRO A 155 -11.35 -16.15 7.93
C PRO A 155 -12.26 -17.37 8.18
N PRO A 156 -13.40 -17.19 8.86
CA PRO A 156 -14.32 -18.30 9.13
C PRO A 156 -14.88 -18.78 7.79
N GLY A 157 -14.47 -19.95 7.32
CA GLY A 157 -15.15 -20.60 6.18
C GLY A 157 -14.33 -21.40 5.17
N CYS A 158 -13.03 -21.61 5.32
CA CYS A 158 -12.34 -22.66 4.56
C CYS A 158 -11.95 -23.80 5.50
N GLN A 159 -12.76 -24.85 5.51
CA GLN A 159 -12.38 -26.19 5.95
C GLN A 159 -11.48 -26.83 4.89
#